data_AF-A0A524Q0G0-F1
#
_entry.id   AF-A0A524Q0G0-F1
#
_cell.length_a   1.000
_cell.length_b   1.000
_cell.length_c   1.000
_cell.angle_alpha   90.00
_cell.angle_beta   90.00
_cell.angle_gamma   90.00
#
_symmetry.space_group_name_H-M   'P 1'
#
loop_
_entity.id
_entity.type
_entity.pdbx_description
1 polymer ?
#
loop_
_entity_poly.entity_id
_entity_poly.type
_entity_poly.pdbx_seq_one_letter_code
_entity_poly.pdbx_strand_id
1 'polypeptide(L)'
;MITKLKFKIVGGVMAVLLVIGLVLYFRYLFTYEQRQQLKRQIGSVTGMNLTVTIFGLDGRIIKRWTGVQKITSGRDVKGTGERNYTFFYTRDNKYVQIPDSVWYLAEEE
;
A
#
# COMPACT_ATOMS: atom_id res chain seq x y z
N MET A 1 31.06 36.78 -23.77
CA MET A 1 29.88 36.92 -22.87
C MET A 1 28.59 36.38 -23.50
N ILE A 2 28.28 36.70 -24.75
CA ILE A 2 27.03 36.33 -25.46
C ILE A 2 26.78 34.81 -25.53
N THR A 3 27.82 33.99 -25.67
CA THR A 3 27.72 32.52 -25.72
C THR A 3 27.22 31.89 -24.41
N LYS A 4 27.64 32.41 -23.25
CA LYS A 4 27.17 31.93 -21.93
C LYS A 4 25.69 32.28 -21.69
N LEU A 5 25.22 33.41 -22.23
CA LEU A 5 23.83 33.84 -22.10
C LEU A 5 22.89 32.95 -22.94
N LYS A 6 23.27 32.66 -24.20
CA LYS A 6 22.53 31.74 -25.08
C LYS A 6 22.41 30.34 -24.48
N PHE A 7 23.48 29.83 -23.86
CA PHE A 7 23.48 28.51 -23.22
C PHE A 7 22.53 28.42 -22.02
N LYS A 8 22.45 29.49 -21.19
CA LYS A 8 21.50 29.54 -20.07
C LYS A 8 20.05 29.60 -20.53
N ILE A 9 19.76 30.34 -21.61
CA ILE A 9 18.41 30.44 -22.17
C ILE A 9 17.99 29.10 -22.77
N VAL A 10 18.86 28.45 -23.55
CA VAL A 10 18.58 27.13 -24.13
C VAL A 10 18.40 26.07 -23.05
N GLY A 11 19.24 26.08 -22.00
CA GLY A 11 19.09 25.18 -20.86
C GLY A 11 17.77 25.41 -20.09
N GLY A 12 17.38 26.68 -19.89
CA GLY A 12 16.11 27.03 -19.26
C GLY A 12 14.90 26.57 -20.07
N VAL A 13 14.91 26.80 -21.39
CA VAL A 13 13.83 26.35 -22.29
C VAL A 13 13.75 24.82 -22.31
N MET A 14 14.88 24.12 -22.34
CA MET A 14 14.90 22.66 -22.32
C MET A 14 14.36 22.10 -21.00
N ALA A 15 14.68 22.73 -19.86
CA ALA A 15 14.14 22.35 -18.56
C ALA A 15 12.62 22.53 -18.48
N VAL A 16 12.10 23.65 -19.01
CA VAL A 16 10.65 23.90 -19.08
C VAL A 16 9.95 22.86 -19.96
N LEU A 17 10.52 22.54 -21.13
CA LEU A 17 9.99 21.49 -22.00
C LEU A 17 10.00 20.12 -21.33
N LEU A 18 11.03 19.81 -20.54
CA LEU A 18 11.11 18.57 -19.77
C LEU A 18 9.98 18.48 -18.73
N VAL A 19 9.74 19.56 -17.98
CA VAL A 19 8.67 19.62 -16.98
C VAL A 19 7.30 19.46 -17.63
N ILE A 20 7.05 20.15 -18.76
CA ILE A 20 5.79 20.04 -19.51
C ILE A 20 5.61 18.62 -20.05
N GLY A 21 6.66 18.02 -20.62
CA GLY A 21 6.66 16.65 -21.10
C GLY A 21 6.33 15.65 -20.00
N LEU A 22 6.89 15.85 -18.80
CA LEU A 22 6.60 15.04 -17.62
C LEU A 22 5.13 15.17 -17.20
N VAL A 23 4.58 16.39 -17.16
CA VAL A 23 3.17 16.62 -16.81
C VAL A 23 2.23 15.96 -17.82
N LEU A 24 2.51 16.09 -19.12
CA LEU A 24 1.70 15.46 -20.17
C LEU A 24 1.82 13.93 -20.13
N TYR A 25 3.02 13.40 -19.90
CA TYR A 25 3.27 11.97 -19.75
C TYR A 25 2.44 11.39 -18.59
N PHE A 26 2.50 12.01 -17.40
CA PHE A 26 1.69 11.59 -16.24
C PHE A 26 0.19 11.81 -16.45
N ARG A 27 -0.22 12.79 -17.27
CA ARG A 27 -1.64 13.06 -17.50
C ARG A 27 -2.27 12.10 -18.50
N TYR A 28 -1.57 11.77 -19.59
CA TYR A 28 -2.14 11.05 -20.73
C TYR A 28 -1.73 9.58 -20.81
N LEU A 29 -0.52 9.22 -20.38
CA LEU A 29 -0.03 7.83 -20.46
C LEU A 29 -0.19 7.04 -19.17
N PHE A 30 -0.45 7.74 -18.05
CA PHE A 30 -0.75 7.08 -16.78
C PHE A 30 -2.21 6.64 -16.75
N THR A 31 -2.43 5.38 -17.12
CA THR A 31 -3.76 4.75 -17.15
C THR A 31 -4.41 4.79 -15.76
N TYR A 32 -5.74 4.85 -15.69
CA TYR A 32 -6.47 4.84 -14.42
C TYR A 32 -6.05 3.69 -13.50
N GLU A 33 -5.78 2.50 -14.06
CA GLU A 33 -5.30 1.36 -13.31
C GLU A 33 -3.91 1.58 -12.69
N GLN A 34 -2.99 2.18 -13.44
CA GLN A 34 -1.65 2.50 -12.94
C GLN A 34 -1.70 3.58 -11.85
N ARG A 35 -2.62 4.56 -11.96
CA ARG A 35 -2.87 5.54 -10.89
C ARG A 35 -3.38 4.86 -9.62
N GLN A 36 -4.28 3.90 -9.76
CA GLN A 36 -4.85 3.19 -8.62
C GLN A 36 -3.83 2.24 -7.97
N GLN A 37 -3.00 1.56 -8.77
CA GLN A 37 -1.89 0.75 -8.26
C GLN A 37 -0.84 1.60 -7.55
N LEU A 38 -0.50 2.77 -8.09
CA LEU A 38 0.45 3.68 -7.48
C LEU A 38 -0.12 4.32 -6.21
N LYS A 39 -1.43 4.65 -6.18
CA LYS A 39 -2.13 5.06 -4.96
C LYS A 39 -2.12 3.96 -3.89
N ARG A 40 -2.33 2.69 -4.27
CA ARG A 40 -2.21 1.53 -3.37
C ARG A 40 -0.79 1.30 -2.87
N GLN A 41 0.22 1.48 -3.72
CA GLN A 41 1.63 1.40 -3.32
C GLN A 41 2.04 2.54 -2.38
N ILE A 42 1.59 3.77 -2.66
CA ILE A 42 1.84 4.90 -1.75
C ILE A 42 1.08 4.68 -0.43
N GLY A 43 -0.16 4.18 -0.48
CA GLY A 43 -0.96 3.81 0.68
C GLY A 43 -0.35 2.70 1.53
N SER A 44 0.28 1.69 0.90
CA SER A 44 0.96 0.61 1.60
C SER A 44 2.30 1.05 2.21
N VAL A 45 2.98 2.04 1.61
CA VAL A 45 4.22 2.63 2.14
C VAL A 45 3.95 3.62 3.29
N THR A 46 2.85 4.39 3.21
CA THR A 46 2.37 5.22 4.33
C THR A 46 1.64 4.41 5.40
N GLY A 47 1.26 3.18 5.06
CA GLY A 47 1.25 2.04 5.97
C GLY A 47 0.05 1.92 6.89
N MET A 48 -1.08 2.59 6.71
CA MET A 48 -2.21 2.39 7.63
C MET A 48 -3.54 2.67 6.95
N ASN A 49 -4.16 1.68 6.31
CA ASN A 49 -5.59 1.76 6.02
C ASN A 49 -6.35 0.42 6.08
N LEU A 50 -5.69 -0.70 6.45
CA LEU A 50 -6.43 -1.95 6.51
C LEU A 50 -7.24 -2.01 7.80
N THR A 51 -8.52 -2.33 7.64
CA THR A 51 -9.42 -2.67 8.73
C THR A 51 -9.63 -4.17 8.74
N VAL A 52 -9.22 -4.80 9.83
CA VAL A 52 -9.39 -6.24 10.06
C VAL A 52 -10.58 -6.43 11.00
N THR A 53 -11.63 -7.09 10.50
CA THR A 53 -12.79 -7.48 11.30
C THR A 53 -12.81 -9.00 11.44
N ILE A 54 -12.85 -9.48 12.68
CA ILE A 54 -13.00 -10.90 13.01
C ILE A 54 -14.48 -11.18 13.31
N PHE A 55 -14.97 -12.27 12.71
CA PHE A 55 -16.34 -12.76 12.90
C PHE A 55 -16.36 -14.05 13.70
N GLY A 56 -17.38 -14.19 14.54
CA GLY A 56 -17.70 -15.45 15.20
C GLY A 56 -18.41 -16.41 14.26
N LEU A 57 -18.53 -17.67 14.68
CA LEU A 57 -19.27 -18.71 13.95
C LEU A 57 -20.77 -18.35 13.76
N ASP A 58 -21.28 -17.44 14.58
CA ASP A 58 -22.62 -16.87 14.53
C ASP A 58 -22.73 -15.66 13.58
N GLY A 59 -21.66 -15.31 12.86
CA GLY A 59 -21.60 -14.17 11.96
C GLY A 59 -21.54 -12.81 12.66
N ARG A 60 -21.45 -12.77 13.99
CA ARG A 60 -21.31 -11.52 14.74
C ARG A 60 -19.88 -11.03 14.73
N ILE A 61 -19.69 -9.72 14.73
CA ILE A 61 -18.38 -9.10 14.85
C ILE A 61 -17.87 -9.35 16.28
N ILE A 62 -16.79 -10.11 16.40
CA ILE A 62 -16.10 -10.33 17.69
C ILE A 62 -15.20 -9.12 17.98
N LYS A 63 -14.43 -8.69 16.99
CA LYS A 63 -13.45 -7.63 17.16
C LYS A 63 -13.06 -6.99 15.84
N ARG A 64 -12.75 -5.69 15.90
CA ARG A 64 -12.28 -4.91 14.75
C ARG A 64 -11.01 -4.15 15.13
N TRP A 65 -10.05 -4.16 14.23
CA TRP A 65 -8.85 -3.34 14.28
C TRP A 65 -8.80 -2.46 13.04
N THR A 66 -8.52 -1.17 13.24
CA THR A 66 -8.33 -0.20 12.16
C THR A 66 -6.87 0.22 12.09
N GLY A 67 -6.42 0.70 10.93
CA GLY A 67 -5.03 1.14 10.73
C GLY A 67 -4.01 0.01 10.82
N VAL A 68 -4.36 -1.17 10.33
CA VAL A 68 -3.44 -2.30 10.20
C VAL A 68 -2.50 -2.06 9.01
N GLN A 69 -1.20 -2.30 9.22
CA GLN A 69 -0.17 -2.10 8.20
C GLN A 69 -0.20 -3.16 7.11
N LYS A 70 -0.11 -4.41 7.52
CA LYS A 70 0.00 -5.56 6.62
C LYS A 70 -0.49 -6.81 7.32
N ILE A 71 -1.24 -7.60 6.58
CA ILE A 71 -1.66 -8.93 6.96
C ILE A 71 -0.71 -9.93 6.32
N THR A 72 -0.16 -10.83 7.11
CA THR A 72 0.80 -11.83 6.65
C THR A 72 0.33 -13.22 7.07
N SER A 73 0.43 -14.19 6.19
CA SER A 73 0.17 -15.59 6.51
C SER A 73 1.46 -16.31 6.89
N GLY A 74 1.41 -17.07 7.98
CA GLY A 74 2.46 -17.98 8.42
C GLY A 74 1.98 -19.42 8.33
N ARG A 75 2.93 -20.34 8.13
CA ARG A 75 2.71 -21.79 8.22
C ARG A 75 3.69 -22.32 9.25
N ASP A 76 3.18 -22.97 10.30
CA ASP A 76 4.04 -23.73 11.20
C ASP A 76 4.08 -25.20 10.73
N VAL A 77 5.29 -25.69 10.46
CA VAL A 77 5.55 -27.04 9.93
C VAL A 77 6.33 -27.88 10.94
N LYS A 78 6.62 -27.38 12.15
CA LYS A 78 7.40 -28.12 13.14
C LYS A 78 6.54 -29.19 13.86
N GLY A 79 6.42 -30.35 13.21
CA GLY A 79 6.24 -31.66 13.85
C GLY A 79 4.90 -31.97 14.54
N THR A 80 3.90 -31.08 14.52
CA THR A 80 2.63 -31.28 15.26
C THR A 80 1.37 -30.88 14.46
N GLY A 81 1.39 -31.08 13.14
CA GLY A 81 0.28 -30.80 12.23
C GLY A 81 0.39 -29.42 11.59
N GLU A 82 0.15 -29.35 10.28
CA GLU A 82 0.17 -28.10 9.54
C GLU A 82 -0.91 -27.16 10.09
N ARG A 83 -0.51 -26.05 10.73
CA ARG A 83 -1.43 -24.98 11.11
C ARG A 83 -1.08 -23.72 10.33
N ASN A 84 -2.00 -23.31 9.48
CA ASN A 84 -1.91 -22.02 8.82
C ASN A 84 -2.44 -20.97 9.81
N TYR A 85 -1.76 -19.84 9.89
CA TYR A 85 -2.25 -18.72 10.68
C TYR A 85 -2.01 -17.43 9.93
N THR A 86 -2.80 -16.42 10.26
CA THR A 86 -2.63 -15.08 9.75
C THR A 86 -2.25 -14.18 10.91
N PHE A 87 -1.33 -13.26 10.70
CA PHE A 87 -0.94 -12.31 11.73
C PHE A 87 -0.76 -10.91 11.14
N PHE A 88 -0.90 -9.92 12.01
CA PHE A 88 -0.70 -8.53 11.67
C PHE A 88 -0.28 -7.73 12.91
N TYR A 89 0.24 -6.53 12.67
CA TYR A 89 0.53 -5.56 13.70
C TYR A 89 -0.53 -4.45 13.67
N THR A 90 -1.03 -4.12 14.85
CA THR A 90 -1.94 -2.98 15.05
C THR A 90 -1.16 -1.67 14.96
N ARG A 91 -1.87 -0.54 14.83
CA ARG A 91 -1.27 0.80 14.87
C ARG A 91 -0.39 1.05 16.10
N ASP A 92 -0.74 0.45 17.23
CA ASP A 92 0.00 0.56 18.49
C ASP A 92 1.17 -0.44 18.58
N ASN A 93 1.58 -1.00 17.44
CA ASN A 93 2.64 -2.01 17.31
C ASN A 93 2.39 -3.30 18.11
N LYS A 94 1.12 -3.61 18.44
CA LYS A 94 0.76 -4.88 19.08
C LYS A 94 0.60 -5.98 18.04
N TYR A 95 1.21 -7.13 18.30
CA TYR A 95 1.07 -8.34 17.49
C TYR A 95 -0.29 -9.00 17.74
N VAL A 96 -0.98 -9.35 16.66
CA VAL A 96 -2.22 -10.12 16.68
C VAL A 96 -2.08 -11.29 15.73
N GLN A 97 -2.44 -12.48 16.21
CA GLN A 97 -2.48 -13.70 15.43
C GLN A 97 -3.91 -14.25 15.41
N ILE A 98 -4.37 -14.56 14.20
CA ILE A 98 -5.65 -15.17 13.90
C ILE A 98 -5.36 -16.62 13.47
N PRO A 99 -5.89 -17.62 14.19
CA PRO A 99 -5.84 -19.01 13.74
C PRO A 99 -6.73 -19.20 12.50
N ASP A 100 -6.41 -20.18 11.66
CA ASP A 100 -7.21 -20.56 10.48
C ASP A 100 -8.66 -20.95 10.79
N SER A 101 -8.96 -21.33 12.03
CA SER A 101 -10.31 -21.66 12.48
C SER A 101 -11.27 -20.47 12.61
N VAL A 102 -10.78 -19.24 12.42
CA VAL A 102 -11.55 -18.01 12.63
C VAL A 102 -11.69 -17.22 11.33
N TRP A 103 -12.91 -16.81 11.02
CA TRP A 103 -13.20 -16.01 9.83
C TRP A 103 -12.82 -14.53 10.07
N TYR A 104 -12.09 -13.94 9.12
CA TYR A 104 -11.79 -12.51 9.13
C TYR A 104 -12.01 -11.87 7.77
N LEU A 105 -12.29 -10.57 7.78
CA LEU A 105 -12.39 -9.72 6.60
C LEU A 105 -11.37 -8.59 6.75
N ALA A 106 -10.62 -8.33 5.67
CA ALA A 106 -9.64 -7.27 5.59
C ALA A 106 -10.04 -6.31 4.46
N GLU A 107 -10.37 -5.08 4.82
CA GLU A 107 -10.83 -4.05 3.87
C GLU A 107 -9.90 -2.84 3.94
N GLU A 108 -9.60 -2.25 2.79
CA GLU A 108 -8.96 -0.93 2.71
C GLU A 108 -10.01 0.14 3.07
N GLU A 109 -9.72 1.01 4.04
CA GLU A 109 -10.51 2.24 4.32
C GLU A 109 -10.33 3.32 3.24
#